data_AF-A0A388T573-F1
#
_entry.id   AF-A0A388T573-F1
#
_cell.length_a   1.000
_cell.length_b   1.000
_cell.length_c   1.000
_cell.angle_alpha   90.00
_cell.angle_beta   90.00
_cell.angle_gamma   90.00
#
_symmetry.space_group_name_H-M   'P 1'
#
loop_
_entity.id
_entity.type
_entity.pdbx_description
1 polymer ?
#
loop_
_entity_poly.entity_id
_entity_poly.type
_entity_poly.pdbx_seq_one_letter_code
_entity_poly.pdbx_strand_id
1 'polypeptide(L)'
;MEWLTSLAPVFSPLFGMTGVLGGAWLVYRGNKRKTDTDAQTAEASTFVASVQTVTEGFTQLLEQSRATNAQTLERVATLENRVERLEEEQRQWRRWKAAAVEYIHQLRALVAKLYERPVPAPPREIAEDLGDGPAT
;
A
#
# COMPACT_ATOMS: atom_id res chain seq x y z
N MET A 1 23.11 -94.04 1.18
CA MET A 1 22.96 -92.70 1.78
C MET A 1 24.14 -91.75 1.47
N GLU A 2 25.08 -92.11 0.58
CA GLU A 2 26.29 -91.31 0.33
C GLU A 2 26.11 -90.19 -0.71
N TRP A 3 25.02 -90.20 -1.49
CA TRP A 3 24.75 -89.18 -2.51
C TRP A 3 24.23 -87.84 -1.93
N LEU A 4 23.59 -87.87 -0.75
CA LEU A 4 23.07 -86.68 -0.08
C LEU A 4 24.17 -85.89 0.64
N THR A 5 25.23 -86.56 1.09
CA THR A 5 26.41 -85.94 1.69
C THR A 5 27.35 -85.33 0.64
N SER A 6 27.38 -85.88 -0.58
CA SER A 6 28.18 -85.35 -1.70
C SER A 6 27.66 -84.02 -2.28
N LEU A 7 26.36 -83.75 -2.16
CA LEU A 7 25.71 -82.51 -2.62
C LEU A 7 25.67 -81.39 -1.58
N ALA A 8 25.99 -81.67 -0.31
CA ALA A 8 26.03 -80.70 0.79
C ALA A 8 26.91 -79.44 0.54
N PRO A 9 28.11 -79.53 -0.09
CA PRO A 9 28.92 -78.35 -0.37
C PRO A 9 28.38 -77.50 -1.52
N VAL A 10 27.44 -78.02 -2.33
CA VAL A 10 26.80 -77.29 -3.43
C VAL A 10 25.55 -76.54 -2.95
N PHE A 11 24.80 -77.12 -2.00
CA PHE A 11 23.60 -76.47 -1.47
C PHE A 11 23.90 -75.30 -0.51
N SER A 12 24.95 -75.39 0.32
CA SER A 12 25.33 -74.29 1.23
C SER A 12 25.53 -72.92 0.55
N PRO A 13 26.31 -72.80 -0.55
CA PRO A 13 26.48 -71.52 -1.24
C PRO A 13 25.22 -71.06 -1.98
N LEU A 14 24.37 -71.97 -2.45
CA LEU A 14 23.07 -71.64 -3.06
C LEU A 14 22.11 -71.01 -2.05
N PHE A 15 22.03 -71.55 -0.82
CA PHE A 15 21.26 -70.95 0.27
C PHE A 15 21.86 -69.63 0.77
N GLY A 16 23.20 -69.51 0.81
CA GLY A 16 23.89 -68.26 1.11
C GLY A 16 23.60 -67.15 0.10
N MET A 17 23.71 -67.45 -1.20
CA MET A 17 23.42 -66.48 -2.27
C MET A 17 21.94 -66.08 -2.29
N THR A 18 21.01 -67.03 -2.14
CA THR A 18 19.58 -66.70 -2.10
C THR A 18 19.20 -65.89 -0.87
N GLY A 19 19.84 -66.14 0.28
CA GLY A 19 19.69 -65.30 1.48
C GLY A 19 20.17 -63.85 1.27
N VAL A 20 21.35 -63.67 0.67
CA VAL A 20 21.90 -62.32 0.38
C VAL A 20 21.05 -61.58 -0.65
N LEU A 21 20.61 -62.26 -1.71
CA LEU A 21 19.73 -61.67 -2.73
C LEU A 21 18.36 -61.32 -2.16
N GLY A 22 17.79 -62.18 -1.30
CA GLY A 22 16.54 -61.91 -0.59
C GLY A 22 16.63 -60.72 0.37
N GLY A 23 17.72 -60.64 1.14
CA GLY A 23 18.02 -59.51 2.02
C GLY A 23 18.18 -58.20 1.25
N ALA A 24 18.93 -58.21 0.15
CA ALA A 24 19.11 -57.06 -0.73
C ALA A 24 17.77 -56.57 -1.33
N TRP A 25 16.89 -57.49 -1.73
CA TRP A 25 15.56 -57.13 -2.24
C TRP A 25 14.66 -56.50 -1.17
N LEU A 26 14.69 -57.02 0.06
CA LEU A 26 13.93 -56.48 1.19
C LEU A 26 14.39 -55.07 1.56
N VAL A 27 15.71 -54.84 1.59
CA VAL A 27 16.31 -53.53 1.81
C VAL A 27 15.94 -52.58 0.68
N TYR A 28 16.09 -53.00 -0.59
CA TYR A 28 15.72 -52.19 -1.75
C TYR A 28 14.24 -51.77 -1.70
N ARG A 29 13.33 -52.69 -1.38
CA ARG A 29 11.89 -52.41 -1.28
C ARG A 29 11.59 -51.47 -0.12
N GLY A 30 12.25 -51.66 1.03
CA GLY A 30 12.13 -50.79 2.18
C GLY A 30 12.62 -49.37 1.87
N ASN A 31 13.77 -49.26 1.21
CA ASN A 31 14.34 -47.97 0.83
C ASN A 31 13.45 -47.27 -0.18
N LYS A 32 12.97 -47.96 -1.23
CA LYS A 32 12.08 -47.38 -2.24
C LYS A 32 10.82 -46.77 -1.62
N ARG A 33 10.16 -47.49 -0.69
CA ARG A 33 8.99 -46.97 0.03
C ARG A 33 9.32 -45.76 0.90
N LYS A 34 10.45 -45.77 1.59
CA LYS A 34 10.91 -44.60 2.37
C LYS A 34 11.16 -43.41 1.47
N THR A 35 11.88 -43.58 0.37
CA THR A 35 12.17 -42.50 -0.58
C THR A 35 10.91 -41.89 -1.18
N ASP A 36 9.92 -42.71 -1.56
CA ASP A 36 8.63 -42.22 -2.06
C ASP A 36 7.86 -41.42 -0.99
N THR A 37 7.92 -41.86 0.28
CA THR A 37 7.24 -41.17 1.40
C THR A 37 7.94 -39.86 1.73
N ASP A 38 9.27 -39.87 1.81
CA ASP A 38 10.09 -38.68 2.08
C ASP A 38 9.91 -37.63 0.97
N ALA A 39 9.81 -38.06 -0.29
CA ALA A 39 9.53 -37.18 -1.42
C ALA A 39 8.15 -36.50 -1.30
N GLN A 40 7.08 -37.26 -0.98
CA GLN A 40 5.75 -36.68 -0.76
C GLN A 40 5.73 -35.72 0.43
N THR A 41 6.47 -36.03 1.50
CA THR A 41 6.54 -35.17 2.68
C THR A 41 7.29 -33.87 2.38
N ALA A 42 8.37 -33.94 1.58
CA ALA A 42 9.09 -32.78 1.09
C ALA A 42 8.20 -31.88 0.22
N GLU A 43 7.50 -32.46 -0.76
CA GLU A 43 6.55 -31.71 -1.61
C GLU A 43 5.45 -31.04 -0.78
N ALA A 44 4.83 -31.77 0.16
CA ALA A 44 3.82 -31.22 1.07
C ALA A 44 4.37 -30.07 1.92
N SER A 45 5.60 -30.19 2.43
CA SER A 45 6.23 -29.12 3.22
C SER A 45 6.49 -27.86 2.39
N THR A 46 6.94 -28.02 1.14
CA THR A 46 7.17 -26.89 0.23
C THR A 46 5.86 -26.21 -0.17
N PHE A 47 4.79 -26.98 -0.36
CA PHE A 47 3.47 -26.45 -0.62
C PHE A 47 2.96 -25.62 0.56
N VAL A 48 3.02 -26.16 1.79
CA VAL A 48 2.61 -25.45 3.00
C VAL A 48 3.42 -24.17 3.18
N ALA A 49 4.74 -24.22 2.99
CA ALA A 49 5.59 -23.04 3.06
C ALA A 49 5.18 -21.98 2.03
N SER A 50 4.91 -22.38 0.78
CA SER A 50 4.47 -21.45 -0.27
C SER A 50 3.13 -20.79 0.06
N VAL A 51 2.16 -21.54 0.58
CA VAL A 51 0.85 -21.02 1.00
C VAL A 51 1.00 -20.05 2.16
N GLN A 52 1.87 -20.37 3.11
CA GLN A 52 2.16 -19.50 4.24
C GLN A 52 2.78 -18.19 3.78
N THR A 53 3.78 -18.22 2.90
CA THR A 53 4.39 -17.01 2.32
C THR A 53 3.38 -16.15 1.57
N VAL A 54 2.47 -16.77 0.79
CA VAL A 54 1.41 -16.04 0.08
C VAL A 54 0.45 -15.38 1.07
N THR A 55 0.07 -16.09 2.13
CA THR A 55 -0.84 -15.57 3.17
C THR A 55 -0.22 -14.40 3.94
N GLU A 56 1.06 -14.51 4.29
CA GLU A 56 1.83 -13.44 4.91
C GLU A 56 1.92 -12.22 4.00
N GLY A 57 2.19 -12.44 2.70
CA GLY A 57 2.20 -11.37 1.69
C GLY A 57 0.87 -10.66 1.55
N PHE A 58 -0.26 -11.39 1.50
CA PHE A 58 -1.59 -10.77 1.46
C PHE A 58 -1.90 -9.97 2.72
N THR A 59 -1.48 -10.46 3.88
CA THR A 59 -1.69 -9.77 5.15
C THR A 59 -0.89 -8.46 5.20
N GLN A 60 0.36 -8.47 4.73
CA GLN A 60 1.17 -7.26 4.59
C GLN A 60 0.56 -6.26 3.62
N LEU A 61 0.07 -6.71 2.46
CA LEU A 61 -0.59 -5.84 1.49
C LEU A 61 -1.88 -5.21 2.04
N LEU A 62 -2.67 -5.97 2.80
CA LEU A 62 -3.87 -5.45 3.47
C LEU A 62 -3.51 -4.40 4.53
N GLU A 63 -2.48 -4.66 5.32
CA GLU A 63 -2.01 -3.71 6.34
C GLU A 63 -1.46 -2.43 5.70
N GLN A 64 -0.68 -2.57 4.63
CA GLN A 64 -0.18 -1.44 3.86
C GLN A 64 -1.31 -0.61 3.25
N SER A 65 -2.33 -1.26 2.68
CA SER A 65 -3.52 -0.59 2.12
C SER A 65 -4.26 0.21 3.19
N ARG A 66 -4.47 -0.36 4.39
CA ARG A 66 -5.08 0.33 5.53
C ARG A 66 -4.27 1.55 5.95
N ALA A 67 -2.95 1.41 6.08
CA ALA A 67 -2.06 2.52 6.43
C ALA A 67 -2.09 3.64 5.39
N THR A 68 -2.07 3.31 4.09
CA THR A 68 -2.17 4.31 3.02
C THR A 68 -3.51 5.04 3.02
N ASN A 69 -4.62 4.32 3.28
CA ASN A 69 -5.95 4.92 3.36
C ASN A 69 -6.10 5.83 4.57
N ALA A 70 -5.53 5.45 5.73
CA ALA A 70 -5.52 6.32 6.90
C ALA A 70 -4.74 7.62 6.62
N GLN A 71 -3.58 7.51 5.97
CA GLN A 71 -2.75 8.66 5.63
C GLN A 71 -3.41 9.59 4.60
N THR A 72 -4.14 9.05 3.61
CA THR A 72 -4.85 9.88 2.64
C THR A 72 -6.02 10.61 3.28
N LEU A 73 -6.79 9.96 4.15
CA LEU A 73 -7.86 10.60 4.91
C LEU A 73 -7.33 11.73 5.79
N GLU A 74 -6.20 11.52 6.48
CA GLU A 74 -5.55 12.57 7.26
C GLU A 74 -5.12 13.75 6.38
N ARG A 75 -4.50 13.49 5.22
CA ARG A 75 -4.11 14.56 4.29
C ARG A 75 -5.32 15.33 3.77
N VAL A 76 -6.41 14.65 3.41
CA VAL A 76 -7.65 15.30 2.97
C VAL A 76 -8.20 16.21 4.06
N ALA A 77 -8.31 15.72 5.31
CA ALA A 77 -8.76 16.53 6.44
C ALA A 77 -7.86 17.76 6.68
N THR A 78 -6.53 17.62 6.55
CA THR A 78 -5.62 18.77 6.68
C THR A 78 -5.77 19.79 5.54
N LEU A 79 -6.07 19.33 4.33
CA LEU A 79 -6.31 20.20 3.18
C LEU A 79 -7.64 20.93 3.32
N GLU A 80 -8.69 20.26 3.76
CA GLU A 80 -10.00 20.86 4.05
C GLU A 80 -9.87 22.00 5.07
N ASN A 81 -9.17 21.76 6.19
CA ASN A 81 -8.90 22.79 7.19
C ASN A 81 -8.10 23.98 6.63
N ARG A 82 -7.14 23.73 5.73
CA ARG A 82 -6.36 24.80 5.09
C ARG A 82 -7.22 25.61 4.11
N VAL A 83 -8.12 24.93 3.37
CA VAL A 83 -9.05 25.59 2.46
C VAL A 83 -10.02 26.46 3.24
N GLU A 84 -10.61 25.95 4.32
CA GLU A 84 -11.50 26.74 5.19
C GLU A 84 -10.79 27.99 5.72
N ARG A 85 -9.56 27.84 6.23
CA ARG A 85 -8.76 28.98 6.69
C ARG A 85 -8.48 30.01 5.58
N LEU A 86 -8.14 29.55 4.37
CA LEU A 86 -7.91 30.43 3.24
C LEU A 86 -9.19 31.16 2.80
N GLU A 87 -10.35 30.50 2.86
CA GLU A 87 -11.64 31.12 2.58
C GLU A 87 -12.01 32.19 3.62
N GLU A 88 -11.74 31.93 4.91
CA GLU A 88 -11.91 32.89 5.97
C GLU A 88 -10.99 34.11 5.80
N GLU A 89 -9.71 33.89 5.50
CA GLU A 89 -8.73 34.94 5.19
C GLU A 89 -9.21 35.78 3.99
N GLN A 90 -9.75 35.16 2.94
CA GLN A 90 -10.32 35.88 1.79
C GLN A 90 -11.58 36.67 2.14
N ARG A 91 -12.46 36.18 3.01
CA ARG A 91 -13.63 36.94 3.48
C ARG A 91 -13.19 38.16 4.29
N GLN A 92 -12.21 37.98 5.18
CA GLN A 92 -11.63 39.09 5.94
C GLN A 92 -10.97 40.11 5.01
N TRP A 93 -10.19 39.65 4.03
CA TRP A 93 -9.55 40.50 3.03
C TRP A 93 -10.56 41.29 2.21
N ARG A 94 -11.67 40.68 1.78
CA ARG A 94 -12.77 41.38 1.10
C ARG A 94 -13.39 42.48 1.96
N ARG A 95 -13.65 42.19 3.24
CA ARG A 95 -14.17 43.19 4.19
C ARG A 95 -13.19 44.34 4.41
N TRP A 96 -11.91 44.02 4.57
CA TRP A 96 -10.85 45.02 4.71
C TRP A 96 -10.68 45.87 3.45
N LYS A 97 -10.70 45.25 2.26
CA LYS A 97 -10.64 45.96 0.98
C LYS A 97 -11.81 46.91 0.83
N ALA A 98 -13.04 46.46 1.10
CA ALA A 98 -14.23 47.31 1.05
C ALA A 98 -14.13 48.51 2.01
N ALA A 99 -13.74 48.27 3.27
CA ALA A 99 -13.57 49.33 4.26
C ALA A 99 -12.45 50.31 3.89
N ALA A 100 -11.33 49.82 3.36
CA ALA A 100 -10.22 50.66 2.90
C ALA A 100 -10.64 51.52 1.70
N VAL A 101 -11.37 50.94 0.74
CA VAL A 101 -11.91 51.67 -0.41
C VAL A 101 -12.89 52.75 0.05
N GLU A 102 -13.79 52.44 0.97
CA GLU A 102 -14.73 53.42 1.54
C GLU A 102 -14.00 54.56 2.25
N TYR A 103 -13.00 54.24 3.08
CA TYR A 103 -12.17 55.24 3.75
C TYR A 103 -11.43 56.16 2.77
N ILE A 104 -10.87 55.59 1.69
CA ILE A 104 -10.24 56.37 0.63
C ILE A 104 -11.25 57.32 -0.03
N HIS A 105 -12.49 56.88 -0.29
CA HIS A 105 -13.53 57.73 -0.86
C HIS A 105 -13.95 58.86 0.11
N GLN A 106 -14.04 58.58 1.41
CA GLN A 106 -14.34 59.59 2.41
C GLN A 106 -13.23 60.65 2.50
N LEU A 107 -11.95 60.22 2.54
CA LEU A 107 -10.80 61.12 2.48
C LEU A 107 -10.80 61.95 1.20
N ARG A 108 -11.08 61.30 0.07
CA ARG A 108 -11.18 61.93 -1.25
C ARG A 108 -12.25 63.04 -1.26
N ALA A 109 -13.42 62.78 -0.68
CA ALA A 109 -14.50 63.75 -0.56
C ALA A 109 -14.13 64.94 0.34
N LEU A 110 -13.41 64.69 1.44
CA LEU A 110 -12.90 65.75 2.33
C LEU A 110 -11.87 66.64 1.62
N VAL A 111 -10.92 66.04 0.90
CA VAL A 111 -9.90 66.78 0.12
C VAL A 111 -10.55 67.60 -0.99
N ALA A 112 -11.56 67.05 -1.69
CA ALA A 112 -12.30 67.78 -2.71
C ALA A 112 -13.00 69.03 -2.14
N LYS A 113 -13.60 68.90 -0.95
CA LYS A 113 -14.22 70.04 -0.23
C LYS A 113 -13.21 71.10 0.20
N LEU A 114 -11.99 70.68 0.58
CA LEU A 114 -10.97 71.60 1.09
C LEU A 114 -10.23 72.37 -0.01
N TYR A 115 -10.06 71.75 -1.19
CA TYR A 115 -9.20 72.30 -2.27
C TYR A 115 -9.96 72.69 -3.55
N GLU A 116 -11.29 72.55 -3.60
CA GLU A 116 -12.15 72.84 -4.78
C GLU A 116 -11.63 72.24 -6.10
N ARG A 117 -10.82 71.17 -6.01
CA ARG A 117 -10.17 70.55 -7.16
C ARG A 117 -10.97 69.33 -7.62
N PRO A 118 -11.26 69.19 -8.92
CA PRO A 118 -11.91 67.99 -9.44
C PRO A 118 -10.98 66.80 -9.20
N VAL A 119 -11.53 65.74 -8.63
CA VAL A 119 -10.73 64.63 -8.16
C VAL A 119 -10.41 63.66 -9.31
N PRO A 120 -9.15 63.22 -9.49
CA PRO A 120 -8.76 62.35 -10.60
C PRO A 120 -9.52 61.01 -10.61
N ALA A 121 -9.89 60.54 -11.79
CA ALA A 121 -10.64 59.28 -11.94
C ALA A 121 -9.91 58.10 -11.28
N PRO A 122 -10.64 57.18 -10.63
CA PRO A 122 -10.03 56.00 -10.04
C PRO A 122 -9.32 55.15 -11.11
N PRO A 123 -8.20 54.49 -10.78
CA PRO A 123 -7.54 53.53 -11.67
C PRO A 123 -8.47 52.39 -12.10
N ARG A 124 -8.28 51.86 -13.32
CA ARG A 124 -9.14 50.84 -13.95
C ARG A 124 -9.40 49.62 -13.04
N GLU A 125 -8.38 49.18 -12.31
CA GLU A 125 -8.43 48.02 -11.41
C GLU A 125 -9.41 48.17 -10.23
N ILE A 126 -9.72 49.41 -9.84
CA ILE A 126 -10.70 49.73 -8.78
C ILE A 126 -12.06 50.07 -9.40
N ALA A 127 -12.07 50.61 -10.62
CA ALA A 127 -13.29 50.96 -11.33
C ALA A 127 -14.14 49.74 -11.70
N GLU A 128 -13.52 48.59 -12.00
CA GLU A 128 -14.22 47.33 -12.31
C GLU A 128 -14.96 46.76 -11.09
N ASP A 129 -14.37 46.85 -9.89
CA ASP A 129 -14.94 46.34 -8.63
C ASP A 129 -16.10 47.22 -8.09
N LEU A 130 -16.23 48.45 -8.60
CA LEU A 130 -17.28 49.41 -8.24
C LEU A 130 -18.51 49.31 -9.16
N GLY A 131 -18.40 48.70 -10.34
CA GLY A 131 -19.48 48.57 -11.33
C GLY A 131 -20.53 47.51 -10.99
N ASP A 132 -20.20 46.55 -10.12
CA ASP A 132 -21.06 45.41 -9.74
C ASP A 132 -21.82 45.61 -8.41
N GLY A 133 -21.75 46.80 -7.80
CA GLY A 133 -22.65 47.18 -6.70
C GLY A 133 -24.09 47.34 -7.22
N PRO A 134 -25.12 46.85 -6.50
CA PRO A 134 -26.49 46.84 -7.01
C PRO A 134 -26.91 48.26 -7.40
N ALA A 135 -27.19 48.44 -8.69
CA ALA A 135 -27.83 49.61 -9.23
C ALA A 135 -29.14 49.85 -8.48
N THR A 136 -29.16 50.92 -7.69
CA THR A 136 -30.40 51.64 -7.38
C THR A 136 -30.74 52.55 -8.54
#